data_AF-E2BG26-F1
#
_entry.id   AF-E2BG26-F1
#
_cell.length_a   1.000
_cell.length_b   1.000
_cell.length_c   1.000
_cell.angle_alpha   90.00
_cell.angle_beta   90.00
_cell.angle_gamma   90.00
#
_symmetry.space_group_name_H-M   'P 1'
#
loop_
_entity.id
_entity.type
_entity.pdbx_description
1 polymer ?
#
loop_
_entity_poly.entity_id
_entity_poly.type
_entity_poly.pdbx_seq_one_letter_code
_entity_poly.pdbx_strand_id
1 'polypeptide(L)'
;SSQNTLLECANKRTSFEHGGSKYTAITKALVYMVCRDNMPTRTVEREGFLYYTKTLCPLYKVPSRSRLTVLIKDKYKMCRAQLKRTLDETNYVSLTSDIYTVIHSTRSFLVITGHFTNSKTSILQSACLKVIHLTERHTGNNIVEEFYKICEEFCLNRTNKGRTHRPGRESCTIILRFQMGLMSHFAHITNLVVRTSLKNTVGLDQLILQIKNVIAYFKHSTIASDALRTEQIKHGKSEGDILYLTQDISTRWNSTLEMLNKFENLTLILTTILASKNHSNGPPMLLGLYIEVISEIIQLPAPFKEATAQISAEKYVTASMVLPFM
;
A
#
# COMPACT_ATOMS: atom_id res chain seq x y z
N SER A 1 -4.12 -30.95 -41.22
CA SER A 1 -3.08 -29.92 -41.02
C SER A 1 -3.03 -29.09 -42.29
N SER A 2 -3.64 -27.91 -42.32
CA SER A 2 -3.58 -27.03 -43.50
C SER A 2 -2.18 -26.42 -43.54
N GLN A 3 -1.43 -26.72 -44.60
CA GLN A 3 -0.11 -26.16 -44.83
C GLN A 3 -0.27 -24.65 -45.07
N ASN A 4 0.27 -23.82 -44.17
CA ASN A 4 0.24 -22.37 -44.35
C ASN A 4 0.98 -22.00 -45.62
N THR A 5 0.42 -21.11 -46.42
CA THR A 5 1.06 -20.61 -47.64
C THR A 5 2.34 -19.83 -47.30
N LEU A 6 3.28 -19.72 -48.25
CA LEU A 6 4.50 -18.93 -48.07
C LEU A 6 4.19 -17.47 -47.71
N LEU A 7 3.10 -16.93 -48.25
CA LEU A 7 2.62 -15.58 -47.97
C LEU A 7 2.12 -15.43 -46.53
N GLU A 8 1.39 -16.42 -46.01
CA GLU A 8 0.96 -16.44 -44.60
C GLU A 8 2.14 -16.57 -43.64
N CYS A 9 3.16 -17.36 -44.00
CA CYS A 9 4.38 -17.48 -43.21
C CYS A 9 5.18 -16.17 -43.18
N ALA A 10 5.29 -15.48 -44.32
CA ALA A 10 5.93 -14.17 -44.42
C ALA A 10 5.17 -13.11 -43.61
N ASN A 11 3.85 -13.03 -43.78
CA ASN A 11 2.97 -12.11 -43.03
C ASN A 11 3.00 -12.38 -41.52
N LYS A 12 3.13 -13.65 -41.12
CA LYS A 12 3.29 -14.01 -39.71
C LYS A 12 4.61 -13.49 -39.16
N ARG A 13 5.73 -13.63 -39.88
CA ARG A 13 7.04 -13.10 -39.43
C ARG A 13 7.04 -11.58 -39.30
N THR A 14 6.56 -10.86 -40.32
CA THR A 14 6.52 -9.38 -40.29
C THR A 14 5.65 -8.84 -39.15
N SER A 15 4.61 -9.57 -38.74
CA SER A 15 3.79 -9.19 -37.58
C SER A 15 4.56 -9.16 -36.24
N PHE A 16 5.68 -9.87 -36.13
CA PHE A 16 6.56 -9.92 -34.94
C PHE A 16 7.79 -9.01 -35.05
N GLU A 17 8.00 -8.37 -36.20
CA GLU A 17 9.05 -7.37 -36.37
C GLU A 17 8.71 -6.07 -35.64
N HIS A 18 9.68 -5.17 -35.52
CA HIS A 18 9.47 -3.90 -34.83
C HIS A 18 8.38 -3.09 -35.54
N GLY A 19 7.33 -2.70 -34.81
CA GLY A 19 6.16 -2.02 -35.38
C GLY A 19 5.06 -2.97 -35.90
N GLY A 20 5.31 -4.27 -35.96
CA GLY A 20 4.30 -5.28 -36.27
C GLY A 20 3.18 -5.34 -35.22
N SER A 21 2.00 -5.80 -35.63
CA SER A 21 0.80 -5.83 -34.77
C SER A 21 0.97 -6.76 -33.56
N LYS A 22 1.53 -7.96 -33.76
CA LYS A 22 1.79 -8.93 -32.68
C LYS A 22 2.92 -8.46 -31.77
N TYR A 23 4.01 -7.92 -32.34
CA TYR A 23 5.08 -7.30 -31.57
C TYR A 23 4.52 -6.22 -30.63
N THR A 24 3.75 -5.28 -31.18
CA THR A 24 3.17 -4.16 -30.43
C THR A 24 2.22 -4.64 -29.33
N ALA A 25 1.37 -5.63 -29.60
CA ALA A 25 0.46 -6.19 -28.62
C ALA A 25 1.21 -6.83 -27.44
N ILE A 26 2.21 -7.67 -27.72
CA ILE A 26 3.02 -8.34 -26.69
C ILE A 26 3.82 -7.31 -25.90
N THR A 27 4.44 -6.32 -26.58
CA THR A 27 5.18 -5.26 -25.90
C THR A 27 4.29 -4.40 -25.00
N LYS A 28 3.05 -4.10 -25.41
CA LYS A 28 2.07 -3.40 -24.55
C LYS A 28 1.71 -4.22 -23.31
N ALA A 29 1.50 -5.54 -23.47
CA ALA A 29 1.25 -6.44 -22.35
C ALA A 29 2.45 -6.54 -21.39
N LEU A 30 3.67 -6.58 -21.93
CA LEU A 30 4.91 -6.55 -21.16
C LEU A 30 5.03 -5.25 -20.34
N VAL A 31 4.80 -4.09 -20.97
CA VAL A 31 4.80 -2.80 -20.25
C VAL A 31 3.74 -2.79 -19.16
N TYR A 32 2.53 -3.31 -19.45
CA TYR A 32 1.47 -3.43 -18.46
C TYR A 32 1.91 -4.27 -17.26
N MET A 33 2.44 -5.48 -17.48
CA MET A 33 2.92 -6.37 -16.40
C MET A 33 4.01 -5.69 -15.57
N VAL A 34 5.02 -5.10 -16.22
CA VAL A 34 6.12 -4.41 -15.51
C VAL A 34 5.60 -3.27 -14.66
N CYS A 35 4.68 -2.45 -15.16
CA CYS A 35 4.12 -1.33 -14.41
C CYS A 35 3.14 -1.79 -13.32
N ARG A 36 2.27 -2.76 -13.62
CA ARG A 36 1.21 -3.21 -12.72
C ARG A 36 1.76 -3.97 -11.52
N ASP A 37 2.76 -4.80 -11.76
CA ASP A 37 3.36 -5.68 -10.74
C ASP A 37 4.62 -5.06 -10.13
N ASN A 38 4.90 -3.78 -10.44
CA ASN A 38 6.06 -3.03 -9.97
C ASN A 38 7.39 -3.78 -10.19
N MET A 39 7.55 -4.41 -11.35
CA MET A 39 8.74 -5.20 -11.65
C MET A 39 9.92 -4.29 -12.03
N PRO A 40 11.16 -4.67 -11.69
CA PRO A 40 12.33 -3.96 -12.16
C PRO A 40 12.39 -3.95 -13.70
N THR A 41 12.85 -2.85 -14.30
CA THR A 41 13.07 -2.80 -15.76
C THR A 41 14.11 -3.82 -16.24
N ARG A 42 14.92 -4.37 -15.32
CA ARG A 42 15.89 -5.44 -15.60
C ARG A 42 15.24 -6.80 -15.86
N THR A 43 13.95 -6.96 -15.59
CA THR A 43 13.22 -8.23 -15.81
C THR A 43 13.38 -8.74 -17.25
N VAL A 44 13.41 -7.85 -18.24
CA VAL A 44 13.59 -8.21 -19.66
C VAL A 44 14.98 -8.76 -20.01
N GLU A 45 15.93 -8.69 -19.08
CA GLU A 45 17.30 -9.21 -19.24
C GLU A 45 17.53 -10.46 -18.36
N ARG A 46 16.55 -10.87 -17.55
CA ARG A 46 16.68 -12.03 -16.66
C ARG A 46 16.50 -13.32 -17.45
N GLU A 47 17.38 -14.29 -17.19
CA GLU A 47 17.41 -15.58 -17.88
C GLU A 47 16.06 -16.32 -17.84
N GLY A 48 15.43 -16.45 -16.66
CA GLY A 48 14.15 -17.12 -16.53
C GLY A 48 13.01 -16.45 -17.33
N PHE A 49 12.99 -15.11 -17.38
CA PHE A 49 12.00 -14.36 -18.17
C PHE A 49 12.24 -14.53 -19.68
N LEU A 50 13.50 -14.51 -20.10
CA LEU A 50 13.89 -14.72 -21.50
C LEU A 50 13.54 -16.15 -21.95
N TYR A 51 13.83 -17.15 -21.13
CA TYR A 51 13.46 -18.54 -21.38
C TYR A 51 11.95 -18.70 -21.52
N TYR A 52 11.17 -18.21 -20.54
CA TYR A 52 9.71 -18.25 -20.57
C TYR A 52 9.13 -17.58 -21.83
N THR A 53 9.60 -16.37 -22.15
CA THR A 53 9.10 -15.61 -23.29
C THR A 53 9.45 -16.29 -24.62
N LYS A 54 10.66 -16.86 -24.74
CA LYS A 54 11.08 -17.57 -25.94
C LYS A 54 10.30 -18.86 -26.15
N THR A 55 9.97 -19.57 -25.08
CA THR A 55 9.13 -20.78 -25.13
C THR A 55 7.70 -20.44 -25.56
N LEU A 56 7.11 -19.36 -25.04
CA LEU A 56 5.75 -18.95 -25.42
C LEU A 56 5.67 -18.32 -26.82
N CYS A 57 6.63 -17.48 -27.18
CA CYS A 57 6.62 -16.73 -28.42
C CYS A 57 8.04 -16.59 -29.01
N PRO A 58 8.54 -17.61 -29.74
CA PRO A 58 9.92 -17.64 -30.22
C PRO A 58 10.30 -16.51 -31.17
N LEU A 59 9.32 -15.95 -31.89
CA LEU A 59 9.52 -14.87 -32.87
C LEU A 59 9.55 -13.47 -32.24
N TYR A 60 9.08 -13.33 -30.99
CA TYR A 60 9.05 -12.04 -30.31
C TYR A 60 10.45 -11.67 -29.80
N LYS A 61 10.97 -10.56 -30.31
CA LYS A 61 12.23 -9.98 -29.83
C LYS A 61 11.95 -9.09 -28.62
N VAL A 62 12.33 -9.58 -27.43
CA VAL A 62 12.18 -8.85 -26.18
C VAL A 62 12.94 -7.50 -26.26
N PRO A 63 12.31 -6.37 -25.90
CA PRO A 63 12.98 -5.07 -25.91
C PRO A 63 14.09 -5.00 -24.85
N SER A 64 15.15 -4.24 -25.13
CA SER A 64 16.19 -3.95 -24.13
C SER A 64 15.64 -3.15 -22.96
N ARG A 65 16.33 -3.17 -21.82
CA ARG A 65 15.97 -2.36 -20.64
C ARG A 65 15.81 -0.86 -20.98
N SER A 66 16.70 -0.32 -21.81
CA SER A 66 16.62 1.08 -22.26
C SER A 66 15.34 1.34 -23.07
N ARG A 67 15.00 0.44 -24.00
CA ARG A 67 13.76 0.55 -24.79
C ARG A 67 12.52 0.41 -23.92
N LEU A 68 12.51 -0.54 -22.98
CA LEU A 68 11.43 -0.69 -22.00
C LEU A 68 11.24 0.59 -21.17
N THR A 69 12.33 1.22 -20.73
CA THR A 69 12.28 2.48 -19.98
C THR A 69 11.62 3.60 -20.78
N VAL A 70 11.91 3.72 -22.07
CA VAL A 70 11.25 4.69 -22.96
C VAL A 70 9.76 4.36 -23.09
N LEU A 71 9.40 3.09 -23.30
CA LEU A 71 8.00 2.67 -23.42
C LEU A 71 7.19 2.95 -22.14
N ILE A 72 7.78 2.76 -20.96
CA ILE A 72 7.17 3.12 -19.68
C ILE A 72 6.94 4.63 -19.59
N LYS A 73 7.93 5.46 -19.99
CA LYS A 73 7.78 6.92 -20.01
C LYS A 73 6.65 7.36 -20.96
N ASP A 74 6.54 6.74 -22.13
CA ASP A 74 5.48 7.06 -23.09
C ASP A 74 4.11 6.61 -22.56
N LYS A 75 4.04 5.42 -21.95
CA LYS A 75 2.82 4.96 -21.27
C LYS A 75 2.40 5.92 -20.16
N TYR A 76 3.34 6.41 -19.37
CA TYR A 76 3.09 7.44 -18.34
C TYR A 76 2.50 8.71 -18.95
N LYS A 77 3.09 9.25 -20.03
CA LYS A 77 2.55 10.44 -20.72
C LYS A 77 1.11 10.21 -21.20
N MET A 78 0.83 9.06 -21.80
CA MET A 78 -0.51 8.70 -22.26
C MET A 78 -1.51 8.61 -21.10
N CYS A 79 -1.15 7.90 -20.03
CA CYS A 79 -2.00 7.76 -18.84
C CYS A 79 -2.24 9.11 -18.15
N ARG A 80 -1.21 9.97 -18.06
CA ARG A 80 -1.34 11.32 -17.50
C ARG A 80 -2.25 12.19 -18.35
N ALA A 81 -2.13 12.15 -19.68
CA ALA A 81 -3.03 12.88 -20.58
C ALA A 81 -4.48 12.39 -20.46
N GLN A 82 -4.69 11.07 -20.32
CA GLN A 82 -6.02 10.50 -20.08
C GLN A 82 -6.59 10.95 -18.74
N LEU A 83 -5.78 10.93 -17.67
CA LEU A 83 -6.19 11.40 -16.35
C LEU A 83 -6.59 12.88 -16.37
N LYS A 84 -5.84 13.74 -17.06
CA LYS A 84 -6.22 15.15 -17.24
C LYS A 84 -7.59 15.30 -17.89
N ARG A 85 -7.88 14.55 -18.96
CA ARG A 85 -9.21 14.56 -19.60
C ARG A 85 -10.31 14.10 -18.65
N THR A 86 -10.06 13.06 -17.85
CA THR A 86 -11.02 12.60 -16.85
C THR A 86 -11.29 13.70 -15.82
N LEU A 87 -10.24 14.34 -15.29
CA LEU A 87 -10.37 15.43 -14.32
C LEU A 87 -11.06 16.66 -14.92
N ASP A 88 -10.85 16.95 -16.21
CA ASP A 88 -11.55 18.02 -16.93
C ASP A 88 -13.07 17.80 -17.05
N GLU A 89 -13.53 16.54 -16.94
CA GLU A 89 -14.93 16.11 -16.95
C GLU A 89 -15.54 16.03 -15.53
N THR A 90 -14.73 16.19 -14.48
CA THR A 90 -15.17 16.12 -13.09
C THR A 90 -15.48 17.51 -12.51
N ASN A 91 -16.57 17.61 -11.75
CA ASN A 91 -16.96 18.87 -11.10
C ASN A 91 -16.17 19.12 -9.81
N TYR A 92 -15.77 18.07 -9.10
CA TYR A 92 -15.14 18.18 -7.78
C TYR A 92 -13.95 17.22 -7.69
N VAL A 93 -12.84 17.74 -7.18
CA VAL A 93 -11.64 16.97 -6.87
C VAL A 93 -11.21 17.33 -5.46
N SER A 94 -11.12 16.31 -4.60
CA SER A 94 -10.50 16.43 -3.28
C SER A 94 -9.05 16.00 -3.39
N LEU A 95 -8.13 16.82 -2.86
CA LEU A 95 -6.71 16.46 -2.83
C LEU A 95 -6.33 16.00 -1.42
N THR A 96 -5.49 14.97 -1.35
CA THR A 96 -4.84 14.51 -0.11
C THR A 96 -3.34 14.47 -0.32
N SER A 97 -2.59 14.68 0.76
CA SER A 97 -1.15 14.44 0.80
C SER A 97 -0.83 13.35 1.81
N ASP A 98 0.17 12.53 1.49
CA ASP A 98 0.82 11.66 2.45
C ASP A 98 2.34 11.79 2.32
N ILE A 99 3.04 11.68 3.45
CA ILE A 99 4.50 11.68 3.50
C ILE A 99 4.95 10.25 3.82
N TYR A 100 5.60 9.62 2.84
CA TYR A 100 6.12 8.28 2.97
C TYR A 100 7.66 8.29 3.01
N THR A 101 8.25 7.75 4.07
CA THR A 101 9.70 7.51 4.15
C THR A 101 10.03 6.08 3.77
N VAL A 102 10.91 5.91 2.80
CA VAL A 102 11.39 4.60 2.36
C VAL A 102 12.34 4.04 3.43
N ILE A 103 11.91 2.95 4.07
CA ILE A 103 12.46 2.33 5.30
C ILE A 103 13.97 1.97 5.20
N HIS A 104 14.52 1.89 3.99
CA HIS A 104 15.94 1.52 3.75
C HIS A 104 16.74 2.52 2.93
N SER A 105 16.17 3.68 2.57
CA SER A 105 16.92 4.73 1.86
C SER A 105 16.96 6.06 2.60
N THR A 106 16.25 6.18 3.73
CA THR A 106 16.05 7.44 4.49
C THR A 106 15.46 8.59 3.66
N ARG A 107 15.01 8.30 2.44
CA ARG A 107 14.37 9.26 1.55
C ARG A 107 12.90 9.34 1.86
N SER A 108 12.43 10.57 2.03
CA SER A 108 11.01 10.86 2.20
C SER A 108 10.42 11.33 0.88
N PHE A 109 9.15 11.01 0.66
CA PHE A 109 8.41 11.40 -0.52
C PHE A 109 7.06 11.97 -0.10
N LEU A 110 6.72 13.13 -0.65
CA LEU A 110 5.36 13.67 -0.58
C LEU A 110 4.58 13.12 -1.76
N VAL A 111 3.51 12.40 -1.48
CA VAL A 111 2.57 11.86 -2.47
C VAL A 111 1.32 12.69 -2.42
N ILE A 112 0.89 13.22 -3.57
CA ILE A 112 -0.35 13.98 -3.70
C ILE A 112 -1.33 13.16 -4.54
N THR A 113 -2.49 12.87 -3.97
CA THR A 113 -3.53 12.03 -4.56
C THR A 113 -4.79 12.86 -4.77
N GLY A 114 -5.38 12.75 -5.96
CA GLY A 114 -6.67 13.33 -6.28
C GLY A 114 -7.78 12.28 -6.18
N HIS A 115 -8.84 12.62 -5.48
CA HIS A 115 -10.05 11.82 -5.31
C HIS A 115 -11.21 12.52 -6.00
N PHE A 116 -11.92 11.80 -6.87
CA PHE A 116 -13.00 12.35 -7.68
C PHE A 116 -14.02 11.27 -8.03
N THR A 117 -15.26 11.67 -8.27
CA THR A 117 -16.31 10.76 -8.74
C THR A 117 -16.31 10.75 -10.26
N ASN A 118 -16.30 9.57 -10.86
CA ASN A 118 -16.41 9.44 -12.31
C ASN A 118 -17.82 9.84 -12.76
N SER A 119 -17.94 10.86 -13.61
CA SER A 119 -19.23 11.40 -14.05
C SER A 119 -20.10 10.41 -14.84
N LYS A 120 -19.53 9.32 -15.38
CA LYS A 120 -20.27 8.30 -16.16
C LYS A 120 -20.71 7.11 -15.33
N THR A 121 -19.91 6.71 -14.35
CA THR A 121 -20.19 5.51 -13.53
C THR A 121 -20.66 5.83 -12.12
N SER A 122 -20.53 7.10 -11.68
CA SER A 122 -20.77 7.54 -10.30
C SER A 122 -19.92 6.80 -9.25
N ILE A 123 -18.81 6.18 -9.67
CA ILE A 123 -17.87 5.47 -8.78
C ILE A 123 -16.76 6.42 -8.35
N LEU A 124 -16.38 6.37 -7.08
CA LEU A 124 -15.23 7.08 -6.53
C LEU A 124 -13.93 6.51 -7.12
N GLN A 125 -13.09 7.39 -7.64
CA GLN A 125 -11.78 7.06 -8.19
C GLN A 125 -10.70 7.90 -7.50
N SER A 126 -9.53 7.28 -7.34
CA SER A 126 -8.35 7.89 -6.74
C SER A 126 -7.19 7.76 -7.71
N ALA A 127 -6.42 8.83 -7.89
CA ALA A 127 -5.25 8.83 -8.75
C ALA A 127 -4.10 9.60 -8.09
N CYS A 128 -2.92 8.96 -8.02
CA CYS A 128 -1.69 9.65 -7.64
C CYS A 128 -1.33 10.68 -8.73
N LEU A 129 -1.33 11.96 -8.37
CA LEU A 129 -1.06 13.07 -9.27
C LEU A 129 0.43 13.38 -9.32
N LYS A 130 1.11 13.33 -8.16
CA LYS A 130 2.52 13.67 -8.05
C LYS A 130 3.18 12.93 -6.89
N VAL A 131 4.46 12.60 -7.10
CA VAL A 131 5.37 12.12 -6.06
C VAL A 131 6.59 13.03 -6.07
N ILE A 132 6.90 13.65 -4.94
CA ILE A 132 7.97 14.63 -4.79
C ILE A 132 8.99 14.06 -3.81
N HIS A 133 10.25 13.96 -4.24
CA HIS A 133 11.33 13.62 -3.33
C HIS A 133 11.63 14.80 -2.41
N LEU A 134 11.60 14.53 -1.11
CA LEU A 134 11.73 15.53 -0.08
C LEU A 134 13.20 15.69 0.33
N THR A 135 13.87 16.71 -0.22
CA THR A 135 15.30 16.98 0.00
C THR A 135 15.60 18.12 0.98
N GLU A 136 14.63 19.02 1.24
CA GLU A 136 14.80 20.21 2.09
C GLU A 136 13.87 20.19 3.31
N ARG A 137 14.05 21.10 4.29
CA ARG A 137 13.15 21.21 5.46
C ARG A 137 11.72 21.54 5.02
N HIS A 138 10.75 20.72 5.45
CA HIS A 138 9.34 20.87 5.10
C HIS A 138 8.65 21.91 5.98
N THR A 139 8.69 23.16 5.57
CA THR A 139 7.73 24.14 6.08
C THR A 139 6.36 23.88 5.44
N GLY A 140 5.27 24.16 6.16
CA GLY A 140 3.92 24.03 5.60
C GLY A 140 3.75 24.81 4.28
N ASN A 141 4.48 25.92 4.14
CA ASN A 141 4.47 26.77 2.94
C ASN A 141 4.98 26.05 1.68
N ASN A 142 6.06 25.25 1.77
CA ASN A 142 6.59 24.53 0.62
C ASN A 142 5.61 23.46 0.13
N ILE A 143 4.88 22.83 1.06
CA ILE A 143 3.83 21.86 0.72
C ILE A 143 2.68 22.57 -0.01
N VAL A 144 2.21 23.70 0.53
CA VAL A 144 1.16 24.54 -0.10
C VAL A 144 1.52 24.91 -1.54
N GLU A 145 2.75 25.34 -1.78
CA GLU A 145 3.22 25.73 -3.11
C GLU A 145 3.16 24.55 -4.10
N GLU A 146 3.56 23.35 -3.66
CA GLU A 146 3.48 22.15 -4.49
C GLU A 146 2.04 21.74 -4.80
N PHE A 147 1.09 21.96 -3.88
CA PHE A 147 -0.33 21.81 -4.18
C PHE A 147 -0.78 22.78 -5.27
N TYR A 148 -0.42 24.07 -5.18
CA TYR A 148 -0.78 25.04 -6.22
C TYR A 148 -0.22 24.68 -7.59
N LYS A 149 1.05 24.25 -7.66
CA LYS A 149 1.68 23.78 -8.90
C LYS A 149 0.90 22.61 -9.53
N ILE A 150 0.45 21.65 -8.72
CA ILE A 150 -0.38 20.54 -9.22
C ILE A 150 -1.74 21.03 -9.72
N CYS A 151 -2.35 21.96 -8.99
CA CYS A 151 -3.64 22.52 -9.38
C CYS A 151 -3.56 23.25 -10.72
N GLU A 152 -2.47 23.98 -10.98
CA GLU A 152 -2.20 24.59 -12.29
C GLU A 152 -1.90 23.53 -13.36
N GLU A 153 -1.01 22.58 -13.06
CA GLU A 153 -0.59 21.54 -14.00
C GLU A 153 -1.76 20.68 -14.50
N PHE A 154 -2.72 20.38 -13.63
CA PHE A 154 -3.92 19.61 -13.93
C PHE A 154 -5.16 20.48 -14.21
N CYS A 155 -5.00 21.81 -14.33
CA CYS A 155 -6.09 22.75 -14.63
C CYS A 155 -7.29 22.64 -13.67
N LEU A 156 -7.02 22.38 -12.39
CA LEU A 156 -8.03 22.19 -11.34
C LEU A 156 -8.55 23.53 -10.77
N ASN A 157 -7.75 24.60 -10.81
CA ASN A 157 -8.13 25.93 -10.34
C ASN A 157 -8.89 26.70 -11.43
N ARG A 158 -10.16 26.33 -11.66
CA ARG A 158 -11.01 27.02 -12.65
C ARG A 158 -11.80 28.15 -12.00
N THR A 159 -11.14 29.20 -11.53
CA THR A 159 -11.86 30.45 -11.25
C THR A 159 -12.39 31.03 -12.56
N ASN A 160 -13.63 31.52 -12.55
CA ASN A 160 -14.50 31.94 -13.67
C ASN A 160 -13.94 32.91 -14.75
N LYS A 161 -12.63 33.18 -14.83
CA LYS A 161 -12.00 34.07 -15.81
C LYS A 161 -11.51 33.27 -17.01
N GLY A 162 -12.40 32.94 -17.95
CA GLY A 162 -11.98 32.36 -19.24
C GLY A 162 -12.98 31.50 -20.01
N ARG A 163 -14.25 31.44 -19.60
CA ARG A 163 -15.29 30.81 -20.44
C ARG A 163 -16.02 31.85 -21.28
N THR A 164 -15.46 32.18 -22.43
CA THR A 164 -16.31 32.37 -23.60
C THR A 164 -16.78 30.99 -24.05
N HIS A 165 -18.10 30.77 -24.01
CA HIS A 165 -18.82 29.76 -24.79
C HIS A 165 -18.97 28.31 -24.27
N ARG A 166 -19.36 28.09 -23.00
CA ARG A 166 -20.21 26.91 -22.62
C ARG A 166 -21.00 27.20 -21.33
N PRO A 167 -22.30 27.59 -21.40
CA PRO A 167 -23.11 27.85 -20.21
C PRO A 167 -23.32 26.54 -19.43
N GLY A 168 -23.24 26.60 -18.08
CA GLY A 168 -23.65 25.49 -17.19
C GLY A 168 -22.55 24.61 -16.59
N ARG A 169 -21.29 25.04 -16.46
CA ARG A 169 -20.34 24.32 -15.58
C ARG A 169 -19.78 25.27 -14.52
N GLU A 170 -20.20 25.06 -13.29
CA GLU A 170 -19.63 25.67 -12.11
C GLU A 170 -18.17 25.20 -11.94
N SER A 171 -17.32 26.08 -11.44
CA SER A 171 -15.90 25.88 -11.22
C SER A 171 -15.57 24.54 -10.55
N CYS A 172 -14.45 23.91 -10.95
CA CYS A 172 -13.85 22.84 -10.15
C CYS A 172 -13.50 23.43 -8.78
N THR A 173 -14.28 23.09 -7.76
CA THR A 173 -13.99 23.51 -6.39
C THR A 173 -12.94 22.56 -5.85
N ILE A 174 -11.72 23.05 -5.69
CA ILE A 174 -10.67 22.31 -4.99
C ILE A 174 -10.99 22.40 -3.50
N ILE A 175 -11.53 21.32 -2.95
CA ILE A 175 -11.51 21.16 -1.50
C ILE A 175 -10.09 20.72 -1.17
N LEU A 176 -9.22 21.70 -0.91
CA LEU A 176 -7.92 21.47 -0.29
C LEU A 176 -8.21 20.98 1.14
N ARG A 177 -8.44 19.67 1.28
CA ARG A 177 -8.27 19.01 2.56
C ARG A 177 -6.77 18.95 2.79
N PHE A 178 -6.22 20.07 3.24
CA PHE A 178 -4.97 20.03 3.98
C PHE A 178 -5.07 18.90 4.98
N GLN A 179 -3.95 18.29 5.29
CA GLN A 179 -3.75 17.36 6.39
C GLN A 179 -4.08 17.97 7.79
N MET A 180 -4.93 19.01 7.82
CA MET A 180 -5.55 19.70 8.94
C MET A 180 -7.10 19.63 8.90
N GLY A 181 -7.73 18.83 8.03
CA GLY A 181 -9.18 18.61 8.06
C GLY A 181 -9.63 17.65 9.19
N LEU A 182 -10.94 17.54 9.45
CA LEU A 182 -11.50 16.65 10.49
C LEU A 182 -11.03 15.17 10.36
N MET A 183 -10.74 14.68 9.15
CA MET A 183 -10.29 13.29 8.93
C MET A 183 -8.86 13.03 9.41
N SER A 184 -7.92 13.94 9.12
CA SER A 184 -6.54 13.81 9.63
C SER A 184 -6.51 14.07 11.13
N HIS A 185 -7.34 14.99 11.62
CA HIS A 185 -7.58 15.17 13.05
C HIS A 185 -8.11 13.89 13.68
N PHE A 186 -9.14 13.23 13.14
CA PHE A 186 -9.66 11.99 13.73
C PHE A 186 -8.60 10.90 13.79
N ALA A 187 -7.91 10.58 12.69
CA ALA A 187 -6.89 9.53 12.69
C ALA A 187 -5.71 9.87 13.63
N HIS A 188 -5.28 11.13 13.66
CA HIS A 188 -4.21 11.60 14.53
C HIS A 188 -4.61 11.65 16.00
N ILE A 189 -5.79 12.20 16.31
CA ILE A 189 -6.38 12.29 17.65
C ILE A 189 -6.63 10.88 18.18
N THR A 190 -7.25 9.99 17.43
CA THR A 190 -7.46 8.59 17.83
C THR A 190 -6.12 7.91 18.14
N ASN A 191 -5.12 8.11 17.27
CA ASN A 191 -3.77 7.62 17.54
C ASN A 191 -3.16 8.23 18.81
N LEU A 192 -3.37 9.53 19.07
CA LEU A 192 -2.84 10.21 20.24
C LEU A 192 -3.54 9.77 21.52
N VAL A 193 -4.88 9.68 21.51
CA VAL A 193 -5.71 9.22 22.63
C VAL A 193 -5.33 7.80 23.00
N VAL A 194 -5.34 6.86 22.05
CA VAL A 194 -5.01 5.46 22.34
C VAL A 194 -3.59 5.33 22.88
N ARG A 195 -2.60 6.01 22.28
CA ARG A 195 -1.21 5.93 22.78
C ARG A 195 -1.03 6.57 24.14
N THR A 196 -1.64 7.73 24.37
CA THR A 196 -1.55 8.42 25.66
C THR A 196 -2.17 7.56 26.74
N SER A 197 -3.34 6.97 26.46
CA SER A 197 -3.98 6.02 27.37
C SER A 197 -3.10 4.80 27.64
N LEU A 198 -2.59 4.12 26.60
CA LEU A 198 -1.71 2.95 26.77
C LEU A 198 -0.43 3.27 27.56
N LYS A 199 0.14 4.47 27.38
CA LYS A 199 1.33 4.92 28.14
C LYS A 199 1.02 5.28 29.59
N ASN A 200 -0.16 5.81 29.85
CA ASN A 200 -0.57 6.27 31.18
C ASN A 200 -1.20 5.14 32.02
N THR A 201 -1.52 3.99 31.42
CA THR A 201 -1.92 2.80 32.15
C THR A 201 -0.74 2.22 32.93
N VAL A 202 -0.79 2.32 34.25
CA VAL A 202 0.26 1.84 35.16
C VAL A 202 0.48 0.34 34.97
N GLY A 203 1.74 -0.07 34.79
CA GLY A 203 2.15 -1.48 34.67
C GLY A 203 1.98 -2.10 33.28
N LEU A 204 1.28 -1.43 32.36
CA LEU A 204 1.07 -1.94 31.00
C LEU A 204 2.36 -1.94 30.16
N ASP A 205 3.22 -0.95 30.37
CA ASP A 205 4.53 -0.86 29.73
C ASP A 205 5.42 -2.07 30.07
N GLN A 206 5.41 -2.48 31.34
CA GLN A 206 6.13 -3.66 31.82
C GLN A 206 5.56 -4.95 31.24
N LEU A 207 4.23 -5.06 31.20
CA LEU A 207 3.52 -6.19 30.61
C LEU A 207 3.86 -6.34 29.11
N ILE A 208 3.79 -5.24 28.37
CA ILE A 208 4.16 -5.19 26.95
C ILE A 208 5.63 -5.58 26.77
N LEU A 209 6.53 -5.14 27.65
CA LEU A 209 7.95 -5.49 27.59
C LEU A 209 8.17 -7.00 27.80
N GLN A 210 7.45 -7.63 28.74
CA GLN A 210 7.51 -9.09 28.93
C GLN A 210 7.09 -9.84 27.67
N ILE A 211 5.99 -9.43 27.03
CA ILE A 211 5.54 -10.02 25.76
C ILE A 211 6.59 -9.83 24.66
N LYS A 212 7.19 -8.64 24.56
CA LYS A 212 8.27 -8.38 23.60
C LYS A 212 9.48 -9.29 23.82
N ASN A 213 9.82 -9.61 25.06
CA ASN A 213 10.92 -10.52 25.39
C ASN A 213 10.60 -11.96 24.95
N VAL A 214 9.37 -12.43 25.17
CA VAL A 214 8.92 -13.73 24.65
C VAL A 214 9.00 -13.75 23.12
N ILE A 215 8.45 -12.74 22.46
CA ILE A 215 8.50 -12.64 20.99
C ILE A 215 9.95 -12.59 20.47
N ALA A 216 10.82 -11.83 21.14
CA ALA A 216 12.23 -11.74 20.77
C ALA A 216 12.92 -13.11 20.86
N TYR A 217 12.66 -13.88 21.91
CA TYR A 217 13.20 -15.23 22.06
C TYR A 217 12.85 -16.13 20.86
N PHE A 218 11.57 -16.18 20.47
CA PHE A 218 11.12 -16.99 19.33
C PHE A 218 11.65 -16.49 17.97
N LYS A 219 11.90 -15.18 17.83
CA LYS A 219 12.48 -14.62 16.59
C LYS A 219 13.98 -14.85 16.46
N HIS A 220 14.70 -14.92 17.58
CA HIS A 220 16.16 -15.06 17.58
C HIS A 220 16.64 -16.50 17.73
N SER A 221 15.79 -17.41 18.22
CA SER A 221 16.09 -18.84 18.34
C SER A 221 15.45 -19.62 17.20
N THR A 222 16.27 -20.19 16.32
CA THR A 222 15.80 -21.10 15.25
C THR A 222 15.08 -22.31 15.83
N ILE A 223 15.60 -22.89 16.91
CA ILE A 223 15.01 -24.02 17.62
C ILE A 223 13.61 -23.68 18.14
N ALA A 224 13.44 -22.49 18.75
CA ALA A 224 12.13 -22.06 19.26
C ALA A 224 11.14 -21.74 18.13
N SER A 225 11.63 -21.13 17.03
CA SER A 225 10.81 -20.88 15.84
C SER A 225 10.33 -22.18 15.19
N ASP A 226 11.19 -23.19 15.09
CA ASP A 226 10.84 -24.50 14.54
C ASP A 226 9.88 -25.27 15.46
N ALA A 227 10.06 -25.17 16.78
CA ALA A 227 9.10 -25.70 17.75
C ALA A 227 7.72 -25.03 17.61
N LEU A 228 7.67 -23.71 17.48
CA LEU A 228 6.43 -22.95 17.27
C LEU A 228 5.70 -23.38 15.99
N ARG A 229 6.44 -23.61 14.92
CA ARG A 229 5.89 -24.16 13.66
C ARG A 229 5.36 -25.58 13.85
N THR A 230 6.15 -26.44 14.47
CA THR A 230 5.82 -27.87 14.66
C THR A 230 4.57 -28.05 15.53
N GLU A 231 4.46 -27.31 16.64
CA GLU A 231 3.29 -27.36 17.50
C GLU A 231 2.03 -26.81 16.81
N GLN A 232 2.13 -25.76 15.99
CA GLN A 232 0.98 -25.30 15.21
C GLN A 232 0.48 -26.36 14.21
N ILE A 233 1.39 -27.10 13.58
CA ILE A 233 1.03 -28.21 12.67
C ILE A 233 0.35 -29.34 13.45
N LYS A 234 0.85 -29.68 14.65
CA LYS A 234 0.20 -30.69 15.53
C LYS A 234 -1.22 -30.27 15.93
N HIS A 235 -1.45 -28.97 16.11
CA HIS A 235 -2.78 -28.38 16.35
C HIS A 235 -3.63 -28.20 15.07
N GLY A 236 -3.24 -28.81 13.95
CA GLY A 236 -4.06 -28.91 12.73
C GLY A 236 -3.91 -27.75 11.73
N LYS A 237 -2.90 -26.90 11.88
CA LYS A 237 -2.62 -25.84 10.89
C LYS A 237 -1.85 -26.38 9.68
N SER A 238 -2.24 -25.93 8.49
CA SER A 238 -1.47 -26.19 7.27
C SER A 238 -0.21 -25.32 7.22
N GLU A 239 0.78 -25.73 6.43
CA GLU A 239 2.04 -25.00 6.26
C GLU A 239 1.84 -23.54 5.79
N GLY A 240 0.79 -23.29 4.99
CA GLY A 240 0.44 -21.95 4.52
C GLY A 240 -0.25 -21.06 5.56
N ASP A 241 -0.77 -21.64 6.65
CA ASP A 241 -1.59 -20.97 7.66
C ASP A 241 -0.86 -20.77 9.00
N ILE A 242 0.44 -21.05 9.04
CA ILE A 242 1.25 -20.89 10.25
C ILE A 242 1.32 -19.41 10.63
N LEU A 243 0.94 -19.11 11.87
CA LEU A 243 1.07 -17.77 12.41
C LEU A 243 2.51 -17.55 12.89
N TYR A 244 3.05 -16.38 12.56
CA TYR A 244 4.34 -15.92 13.03
C TYR A 244 4.18 -14.77 14.02
N LEU A 245 5.01 -14.76 15.06
CA LEU A 245 5.07 -13.66 16.02
C LEU A 245 5.69 -12.42 15.37
N THR A 246 5.10 -11.26 15.64
CA THR A 246 5.54 -9.97 15.07
C THR A 246 5.81 -9.01 16.21
N GLN A 247 6.90 -8.24 16.13
CA GLN A 247 7.12 -7.15 17.08
C GLN A 247 6.37 -5.90 16.62
N ASP A 248 5.95 -5.08 17.57
CA ASP A 248 5.32 -3.80 17.30
C ASP A 248 6.31 -2.79 16.73
N ILE A 249 5.76 -1.81 16.04
CA ILE A 249 6.45 -0.60 15.61
C ILE A 249 5.99 0.50 16.57
N SER A 250 6.90 0.97 17.44
CA SER A 250 6.60 1.94 18.51
C SER A 250 5.89 3.22 18.03
N THR A 251 6.01 3.53 16.73
CA THR A 251 5.40 4.67 16.08
C THR A 251 3.97 4.41 15.56
N ARG A 252 3.29 3.29 15.84
CA ARG A 252 1.88 3.03 15.45
C ARG A 252 1.15 2.07 16.42
N TRP A 253 0.14 2.55 17.15
CA TRP A 253 -0.61 1.75 18.14
C TRP A 253 -1.27 0.49 17.56
N ASN A 254 -1.71 0.54 16.29
CA ASN A 254 -2.25 -0.62 15.57
C ASN A 254 -1.28 -1.82 15.57
N SER A 255 0.02 -1.56 15.48
CA SER A 255 1.03 -2.62 15.48
C SER A 255 1.21 -3.27 16.85
N THR A 256 1.03 -2.50 17.93
CA THR A 256 1.02 -3.02 19.30
C THR A 256 -0.18 -3.95 19.50
N LEU A 257 -1.37 -3.57 19.03
CA LEU A 257 -2.54 -4.45 19.11
C LEU A 257 -2.42 -5.71 18.26
N GLU A 258 -1.83 -5.61 17.06
CA GLU A 258 -1.58 -6.79 16.23
C GLU A 258 -0.58 -7.75 16.88
N MET A 259 0.46 -7.21 17.52
CA MET A 259 1.40 -8.00 18.31
C MET A 259 0.68 -8.72 19.46
N LEU A 260 -0.15 -7.99 20.24
CA LEU A 260 -0.90 -8.56 21.36
C LEU A 260 -1.89 -9.64 20.90
N ASN A 261 -2.66 -9.37 19.85
CA ASN A 261 -3.63 -10.31 19.30
C ASN A 261 -2.95 -11.60 18.78
N LYS A 262 -1.79 -11.48 18.10
CA LYS A 262 -1.04 -12.67 17.66
C LYS A 262 -0.47 -13.44 18.84
N PHE A 263 -0.02 -12.76 19.89
CA PHE A 263 0.48 -13.37 21.11
C PHE A 263 -0.64 -14.13 21.85
N GLU A 264 -1.80 -13.52 22.03
CA GLU A 264 -2.97 -14.14 22.65
C GLU A 264 -3.39 -15.42 21.92
N ASN A 265 -3.53 -15.37 20.60
CA ASN A 265 -3.89 -16.53 19.77
C ASN A 265 -2.89 -17.70 19.88
N LEU A 266 -1.62 -17.41 20.18
CA LEU A 266 -0.56 -18.40 20.31
C LEU A 266 -0.24 -18.77 21.76
N THR A 267 -0.93 -18.17 22.74
CA THR A 267 -0.57 -18.29 24.17
C THR A 267 -0.50 -19.74 24.64
N LEU A 268 -1.44 -20.59 24.23
CA LEU A 268 -1.43 -22.01 24.59
C LEU A 268 -0.17 -22.72 24.06
N ILE A 269 0.15 -22.50 22.79
CA ILE A 269 1.30 -23.11 22.12
C ILE A 269 2.62 -22.60 22.72
N LEU A 270 2.72 -21.29 22.95
CA LEU A 270 3.91 -20.67 23.56
C LEU A 270 4.14 -21.21 24.98
N THR A 271 3.08 -21.38 25.76
CA THR A 271 3.15 -21.94 27.12
C THR A 271 3.70 -23.37 27.08
N THR A 272 3.18 -24.22 26.18
CA THR A 272 3.66 -25.61 26.01
C THR A 272 5.15 -25.66 25.66
N ILE A 273 5.60 -24.78 24.76
CA ILE A 273 7.00 -24.76 24.31
C ILE A 273 7.92 -24.28 25.43
N LEU A 274 7.58 -23.16 26.08
CA LEU A 274 8.38 -22.57 27.16
C LEU A 274 8.42 -23.45 28.41
N ALA A 275 7.39 -24.27 28.66
CA ALA A 275 7.39 -25.24 29.74
C ALA A 275 8.28 -26.48 29.46
N SER A 276 8.73 -26.69 28.22
CA SER A 276 9.57 -27.83 27.88
C SER A 276 11.02 -27.63 28.31
N LYS A 277 11.69 -28.74 28.68
CA LYS A 277 13.10 -28.72 29.11
C LYS A 277 14.07 -28.18 28.05
N ASN A 278 13.69 -28.26 26.77
CA ASN A 278 14.50 -27.77 25.64
C ASN A 278 14.56 -26.24 25.57
N HIS A 279 13.69 -25.54 26.33
CA HIS A 279 13.58 -24.09 26.35
C HIS A 279 13.82 -23.52 27.76
N SER A 280 14.64 -24.18 28.58
CA SER A 280 14.99 -23.73 29.95
C SER A 280 15.65 -22.35 30.03
N ASN A 281 16.31 -21.91 28.95
CA ASN A 281 16.89 -20.56 28.81
C ASN A 281 15.89 -19.52 28.26
N GLY A 282 14.64 -19.92 28.02
CA GLY A 282 13.59 -19.03 27.54
C GLY A 282 13.10 -18.07 28.62
N PRO A 283 12.51 -16.92 28.24
CA PRO A 283 11.88 -16.03 29.19
C PRO A 283 10.67 -16.72 29.87
N PRO A 284 10.35 -16.36 31.12
CA PRO A 284 9.17 -16.89 31.78
C PRO A 284 7.91 -16.46 31.02
N MET A 285 6.95 -17.38 30.91
CA MET A 285 5.63 -17.07 30.37
C MET A 285 4.87 -16.14 31.33
N LEU A 286 3.91 -15.39 30.79
CA LEU A 286 3.06 -14.52 31.59
C LEU A 286 2.13 -15.32 32.50
N LEU A 287 1.80 -14.72 33.65
CA LEU A 287 0.80 -15.26 34.57
C LEU A 287 -0.59 -15.20 33.92
N GLY A 288 -1.46 -16.16 34.24
CA GLY A 288 -2.82 -16.27 33.67
C GLY A 288 -3.63 -14.97 33.76
N LEU A 289 -3.58 -14.29 34.91
CA LEU A 289 -4.28 -13.02 35.12
C LEU A 289 -3.84 -11.92 34.13
N TYR A 290 -2.57 -11.94 33.70
CA TYR A 290 -2.07 -10.96 32.75
C TYR A 290 -2.53 -11.25 31.32
N ILE A 291 -2.85 -12.51 31.01
CA ILE A 291 -3.44 -12.90 29.72
C ILE A 291 -4.88 -12.37 29.62
N GLU A 292 -5.65 -12.42 30.70
CA GLU A 292 -7.00 -11.83 30.76
C GLU A 292 -6.94 -10.31 30.55
N VAL A 293 -6.01 -9.63 31.24
CA VAL A 293 -5.76 -8.19 31.06
C VAL A 293 -5.39 -7.86 29.61
N ILE A 294 -4.60 -8.71 28.93
CA ILE A 294 -4.26 -8.51 27.51
C ILE A 294 -5.52 -8.61 26.64
N SER A 295 -6.41 -9.56 26.92
CA SER A 295 -7.66 -9.72 26.18
C SER A 295 -8.53 -8.46 26.27
N GLU A 296 -8.67 -7.89 27.47
CA GLU A 296 -9.38 -6.63 27.68
C GLU A 296 -8.72 -5.47 26.91
N ILE A 297 -7.39 -5.38 26.95
CA ILE A 297 -6.62 -4.34 26.25
C ILE A 297 -6.69 -4.49 24.73
N ILE A 298 -6.94 -5.68 24.19
CA ILE A 298 -7.18 -5.89 22.77
C ILE A 298 -8.58 -5.41 22.37
N GLN A 299 -9.58 -5.72 23.20
CA GLN A 299 -10.99 -5.41 22.92
C GLN A 299 -11.30 -3.91 23.04
N LEU A 300 -10.78 -3.24 24.07
CA LEU A 300 -11.10 -1.85 24.38
C LEU A 300 -10.76 -0.86 23.22
N PRO A 301 -9.59 -0.97 22.56
CA PRO A 301 -9.25 -0.15 21.40
C PRO A 301 -9.71 -0.74 20.06
N ALA A 302 -10.35 -1.90 20.03
CA ALA A 302 -10.82 -2.52 18.79
C ALA A 302 -11.80 -1.65 17.99
N PRO A 303 -12.79 -0.95 18.61
CA PRO A 303 -13.68 -0.04 17.88
C PRO A 303 -12.92 1.12 17.22
N PHE A 304 -11.87 1.63 17.85
CA PHE A 304 -11.00 2.65 17.25
C PHE A 304 -10.22 2.09 16.05
N LYS A 305 -9.87 0.81 16.08
CA LYS A 305 -9.12 0.16 14.98
C LYS A 305 -10.05 0.01 13.79
N GLU A 306 -11.28 -0.40 14.04
CA GLU A 306 -12.32 -0.48 13.02
C GLU A 306 -12.64 0.90 12.43
N ALA A 307 -12.90 1.91 13.27
CA ALA A 307 -13.19 3.26 12.82
C ALA A 307 -12.04 3.86 11.99
N THR A 308 -10.78 3.67 12.41
CA THR A 308 -9.62 4.12 11.63
C THR A 308 -9.44 3.36 10.33
N ALA A 309 -9.72 2.05 10.30
CA ALA A 309 -9.71 1.26 9.06
C ALA A 309 -10.80 1.73 8.08
N GLN A 310 -11.98 2.06 8.58
CA GLN A 310 -13.07 2.55 7.75
C GLN A 310 -12.78 3.94 7.18
N ILE A 311 -12.26 4.87 7.98
CA ILE A 311 -11.92 6.23 7.52
C ILE A 311 -10.72 6.26 6.57
N SER A 312 -9.81 5.29 6.69
CA SER A 312 -8.61 5.20 5.84
C SER A 312 -8.87 4.57 4.46
N ALA A 313 -10.11 4.19 4.16
CA ALA A 313 -10.46 3.59 2.88
C ALA A 313 -10.44 4.60 1.72
N GLU A 314 -10.06 4.12 0.53
CA GLU A 314 -9.99 4.93 -0.70
C GLU A 314 -11.11 4.62 -1.71
N LYS A 315 -11.86 3.53 -1.50
CA LYS A 315 -12.85 3.01 -2.48
C LYS A 315 -14.29 3.45 -2.20
N TYR A 316 -14.54 4.11 -1.08
CA TYR A 316 -15.85 4.63 -0.70
C TYR A 316 -15.69 5.97 0.02
N VAL A 317 -16.81 6.67 0.19
CA VAL A 317 -16.83 7.99 0.84
C VAL A 317 -16.65 7.82 2.35
N THR A 318 -15.55 8.35 2.88
CA THR A 318 -15.20 8.26 4.30
C THR A 318 -15.48 9.55 5.07
N ALA A 319 -15.58 10.69 4.36
CA ALA A 319 -15.78 11.99 4.98
C ALA A 319 -17.09 12.11 5.79
N SER A 320 -18.16 11.43 5.35
CA SER A 320 -19.45 11.40 6.04
C SER A 320 -19.45 10.55 7.31
N MET A 321 -18.44 9.69 7.50
CA MET A 321 -18.33 8.81 8.65
C MET A 321 -17.65 9.49 9.85
N VAL A 322 -16.96 10.61 9.64
CA VAL A 322 -16.19 11.27 10.69
C VAL A 322 -17.07 11.80 11.82
N LEU A 323 -18.19 12.46 11.49
CA LEU A 323 -19.11 12.97 12.52
C LEU A 323 -19.80 11.85 13.31
N PRO A 324 -20.29 10.76 12.68
CA PRO A 324 -20.78 9.59 13.42
C PRO A 324 -19.76 8.90 14.33
N PHE A 325 -18.46 9.00 14.02
CA PHE A 325 -17.39 8.36 14.82
C PHE A 325 -16.79 9.28 15.89
N MET A 326 -17.05 10.59 15.85
CA MET A 326 -16.67 11.55 16.89
C MET A 326 -17.68 11.52 18.04
#